data_AF-A0A369LNS2-F1
#
_entry.id   AF-A0A369LNS2-F1
#
_cell.length_a   1.000
_cell.length_b   1.000
_cell.length_c   1.000
_cell.angle_alpha   90.00
_cell.angle_beta   90.00
_cell.angle_gamma   90.00
#
_symmetry.space_group_name_H-M   'P 1'
#
loop_
_entity.id
_entity.type
_entity.pdbx_description
1 polymer ?
#
loop_
_entity_poly.entity_id
_entity_poly.type
_entity_poly.pdbx_seq_one_letter_code
_entity_poly.pdbx_strand_id
1 'polypeptide(L)'
;MEDTSTAPQLDLDAFTLASQDSVHVAMPPEPAASETDVDAQLFAYVAAAEKGSGIKSIADLDDAWVQSSFDGIGTIEELRAGIKRDLERQERRIWDNLKFQKCSDALVARLQGDLPDDVVAANIEASQAQYEARLRLMGSTKERYLREEHLTESQFDEKLRDDVLFQLKLNVVLDKMIAAEGIKVEKSELTEYLSTDDPDAFLAEIEANGRVEDACQAAARVKVMRRVVETAVVETEEDPAV
;
A
#
# COMPACT_ATOMS: atom_id res chain seq x y z
N MET A 1 -11.99 4.24 -39.42
CA MET A 1 -12.55 3.90 -38.10
C MET A 1 -11.34 3.83 -37.20
N GLU A 2 -10.91 4.99 -36.74
CA GLU A 2 -9.73 5.17 -35.88
C GLU A 2 -10.19 6.07 -34.74
N ASP A 3 -10.82 5.44 -33.76
CA ASP A 3 -10.97 6.03 -32.42
C ASP A 3 -9.91 5.35 -31.56
N THR A 4 -8.66 5.79 -31.71
CA THR A 4 -7.71 5.69 -30.61
C THR A 4 -8.20 6.65 -29.55
N SER A 5 -9.07 6.15 -28.67
CA SER A 5 -9.45 6.82 -27.43
C SER A 5 -8.18 6.98 -26.59
N THR A 6 -7.42 8.02 -26.92
CA THR A 6 -6.28 8.48 -26.14
C THR A 6 -6.92 9.10 -24.92
N ALA A 7 -6.78 8.45 -23.77
CA ALA A 7 -7.24 9.00 -22.51
C ALA A 7 -6.74 10.46 -22.39
N PRO A 8 -7.59 11.40 -21.95
CA PRO A 8 -7.21 12.80 -21.87
C PRO A 8 -5.93 12.93 -21.04
N GLN A 9 -4.86 13.41 -21.67
CA GLN A 9 -3.54 13.53 -21.06
C GLN A 9 -3.48 14.80 -20.21
N LEU A 10 -2.91 14.67 -19.01
CA LEU A 10 -2.67 15.81 -18.12
C LEU A 10 -1.53 16.66 -18.69
N ASP A 11 -1.80 17.94 -18.92
CA ASP A 11 -0.76 18.92 -19.23
C ASP A 11 0.00 19.26 -17.94
N LEU A 12 1.25 18.80 -17.84
CA LEU A 12 2.10 19.06 -16.68
C LEU A 12 2.44 20.55 -16.53
N ASP A 13 2.41 21.35 -17.60
CA ASP A 13 2.72 22.78 -17.54
C ASP A 13 1.62 23.59 -16.82
N ALA A 14 0.40 23.04 -16.72
CA ALA A 14 -0.69 23.63 -15.96
C ALA A 14 -0.49 23.57 -14.44
N PHE A 15 0.50 22.80 -13.96
CA PHE A 15 0.75 22.60 -12.53
C PHE A 15 2.08 23.23 -12.09
N THR A 16 2.19 23.56 -10.81
CA THR A 16 3.46 23.96 -10.18
C THR A 16 3.63 23.29 -8.81
N LEU A 17 4.88 23.14 -8.37
CA LEU A 17 5.21 22.61 -7.04
C LEU A 17 5.70 23.74 -6.14
N ALA A 18 5.14 23.85 -4.95
CA ALA A 18 5.55 24.85 -3.97
C ALA A 18 6.98 24.65 -3.45
N SER A 19 7.46 23.41 -3.38
CA SER A 19 8.84 23.04 -3.04
C SER A 19 9.16 21.65 -3.60
N GLN A 20 10.43 21.44 -3.94
CA GLN A 20 11.00 20.13 -4.36
C GLN A 20 11.93 19.54 -3.29
N ASP A 21 11.99 20.13 -2.10
CA ASP A 21 12.85 19.66 -1.01
C ASP A 21 12.33 18.35 -0.40
N SER A 22 13.10 17.71 0.48
CA SER A 22 12.64 16.54 1.24
C SER A 22 11.29 16.79 1.92
N VAL A 23 10.43 15.77 1.96
CA VAL A 23 9.18 15.84 2.73
C VAL A 23 9.46 15.71 4.22
N HIS A 24 8.73 16.47 5.02
CA HIS A 24 8.74 16.37 6.48
C HIS A 24 7.45 15.67 6.90
N VAL A 25 7.57 14.58 7.64
CA VAL A 25 6.43 13.77 8.09
C VAL A 25 6.55 13.46 9.57
N ALA A 26 5.45 13.63 10.28
CA ALA A 26 5.30 13.16 11.65
C ALA A 26 4.89 11.68 11.63
N MET A 27 5.61 10.84 12.37
CA MET A 27 5.40 9.39 12.42
C MET A 27 5.29 8.94 13.88
N PRO A 28 4.45 7.93 14.17
CA PRO A 28 4.50 7.26 15.47
C PRO A 28 5.88 6.62 15.70
N PRO A 29 6.24 6.29 16.95
CA PRO A 29 7.47 5.58 17.26
C PRO A 29 7.57 4.27 16.45
N GLU A 30 8.80 3.87 16.15
CA GLU A 30 9.02 2.59 15.48
C GLU A 30 8.43 1.45 16.31
N PRO A 31 7.71 0.52 15.67
CA PRO A 31 7.08 -0.58 16.38
C PRO A 31 8.13 -1.51 16.97
N ALA A 32 7.91 -1.91 18.22
CA ALA A 32 8.71 -2.88 18.94
C ALA A 32 7.77 -3.77 19.74
N ALA A 33 7.64 -5.04 19.34
CA ALA A 33 6.79 -5.97 20.03
C ALA A 33 7.29 -6.18 21.46
N SER A 34 6.42 -5.93 22.43
CA SER A 34 6.70 -6.14 23.84
C SER A 34 6.45 -7.60 24.23
N GLU A 35 6.97 -8.01 25.40
CA GLU A 35 6.65 -9.33 25.95
C GLU A 35 5.14 -9.50 26.22
N THR A 36 4.43 -8.39 26.50
CA THR A 36 2.97 -8.40 26.68
C THR A 36 2.25 -8.78 25.39
N ASP A 37 2.74 -8.33 24.23
CA ASP A 37 2.14 -8.65 22.92
C ASP A 37 2.35 -10.13 22.57
N VAL A 38 3.54 -10.65 22.87
CA VAL A 38 3.84 -12.08 22.75
C VAL A 38 2.92 -12.91 23.66
N ASP A 39 2.77 -12.50 24.92
CA ASP A 39 1.88 -13.18 25.87
C ASP A 39 0.41 -13.11 25.42
N ALA A 40 -0.04 -11.99 24.83
CA ALA A 40 -1.39 -11.88 24.28
C ALA A 40 -1.62 -12.86 23.12
N GLN A 41 -0.65 -13.03 22.23
CA GLN A 41 -0.72 -14.02 21.16
C GLN A 41 -0.70 -15.46 21.70
N LEU A 42 0.10 -15.75 22.72
CA LEU A 42 0.09 -17.06 23.40
C LEU A 42 -1.26 -17.32 24.09
N PHE A 43 -1.86 -16.30 24.68
CA PHE A 43 -3.20 -16.39 25.26
C PHE A 43 -4.26 -16.70 24.19
N ALA A 44 -4.12 -16.17 22.98
CA ALA A 44 -4.99 -16.51 21.86
C ALA A 44 -4.90 -18.01 21.50
N TYR A 45 -3.70 -18.63 21.55
CA TYR A 45 -3.56 -20.08 21.37
C TYR A 45 -4.23 -20.87 22.49
N VAL A 46 -4.11 -20.43 23.74
CA VAL A 46 -4.82 -21.04 24.88
C VAL A 46 -6.35 -20.96 24.68
N ALA A 47 -6.85 -19.80 24.23
CA ALA A 47 -8.27 -19.60 23.99
C ALA A 47 -8.80 -20.43 22.79
N ALA A 48 -7.96 -20.68 21.80
CA ALA A 48 -8.27 -21.50 20.63
C ALA A 48 -8.07 -23.01 20.86
N ALA A 49 -7.47 -23.41 21.99
CA ALA A 49 -7.19 -24.80 22.29
C ALA A 49 -8.47 -25.65 22.36
N GLU A 50 -8.40 -26.89 21.85
CA GLU A 50 -9.57 -27.77 21.80
C GLU A 50 -10.10 -28.10 23.20
N LYS A 51 -11.43 -28.22 23.32
CA LYS A 51 -12.08 -28.59 24.58
C LYS A 51 -11.61 -29.98 25.02
N GLY A 52 -10.85 -30.02 26.11
CA GLY A 52 -10.30 -31.25 26.69
C GLY A 52 -8.79 -31.44 26.50
N SER A 53 -8.11 -30.54 25.79
CA SER A 53 -6.66 -30.57 25.52
C SER A 53 -5.75 -30.39 26.75
N GLY A 54 -6.32 -30.13 27.93
CA GLY A 54 -5.55 -29.89 29.17
C GLY A 54 -4.96 -28.47 29.29
N ILE A 55 -4.85 -27.74 28.18
CA ILE A 55 -4.34 -26.37 28.10
C ILE A 55 -5.39 -25.40 28.69
N LYS A 56 -5.03 -24.66 29.72
CA LYS A 56 -5.90 -23.68 30.39
C LYS A 56 -5.23 -22.32 30.59
N SER A 57 -3.92 -22.27 30.45
CA SER A 57 -3.09 -21.10 30.66
C SER A 57 -1.84 -21.15 29.79
N ILE A 58 -1.15 -20.01 29.66
CA ILE A 58 0.11 -19.93 28.91
C ILE A 58 1.18 -20.86 29.52
N ALA A 59 1.12 -21.13 30.82
CA ALA A 59 2.06 -22.02 31.51
C ALA A 59 1.90 -23.50 31.08
N ASP A 60 0.76 -23.87 30.48
CA ASP A 60 0.52 -25.22 29.95
C ASP A 60 1.06 -25.38 28.52
N LEU A 61 1.55 -24.29 27.89
CA LEU A 61 2.19 -24.31 26.58
C LEU A 61 3.68 -24.66 26.74
N ASP A 62 3.98 -25.96 26.85
CA ASP A 62 5.34 -26.47 26.97
C ASP A 62 5.96 -26.85 25.62
N ASP A 63 7.22 -27.28 25.63
CA ASP A 63 7.95 -27.69 24.43
C ASP A 63 7.27 -28.87 23.70
N ALA A 64 6.61 -29.77 24.44
CA ALA A 64 5.90 -30.90 23.84
C ALA A 64 4.66 -30.43 23.07
N TRP A 65 3.91 -29.47 23.62
CA TRP A 65 2.82 -28.82 22.92
C TRP A 65 3.32 -28.10 21.66
N VAL A 66 4.43 -27.34 21.75
CA VAL A 66 5.00 -26.63 20.60
C VAL A 66 5.38 -27.60 19.48
N GLN A 67 6.12 -28.66 19.80
CA GLN A 67 6.51 -29.68 18.81
C GLN A 67 5.32 -30.37 18.16
N SER A 68 4.21 -30.53 18.89
CA SER A 68 2.99 -31.14 18.35
C SER A 68 2.15 -30.18 17.50
N SER A 69 2.29 -28.87 17.73
CA SER A 69 1.43 -27.84 17.11
C SER A 69 2.11 -27.10 15.96
N PHE A 70 3.44 -27.04 15.94
CA PHE A 70 4.22 -26.26 14.99
C PHE A 70 5.34 -27.11 14.38
N ASP A 71 5.32 -27.21 13.05
CA ASP A 71 6.39 -27.86 12.31
C ASP A 71 7.66 -26.99 12.32
N GLY A 72 8.79 -27.58 12.72
CA GLY A 72 10.10 -26.92 12.68
C GLY A 72 10.41 -26.01 13.87
N ILE A 73 9.56 -25.96 14.90
CA ILE A 73 9.82 -25.26 16.17
C ILE A 73 9.83 -26.29 17.30
N GLY A 74 10.90 -26.31 18.09
CA GLY A 74 11.12 -27.35 19.11
C GLY A 74 10.78 -26.94 20.53
N THR A 75 10.71 -25.63 20.82
CA THR A 75 10.61 -25.10 22.18
C THR A 75 9.69 -23.89 22.30
N ILE A 76 9.15 -23.65 23.50
CA ILE A 76 8.34 -22.46 23.79
C ILE A 76 9.13 -21.15 23.66
N GLU A 77 10.43 -21.18 23.93
CA GLU A 77 11.32 -20.03 23.74
C GLU A 77 11.48 -19.68 22.26
N GLU A 78 11.66 -20.68 21.39
CA GLU A 78 11.70 -20.48 19.94
C GLU A 78 10.37 -19.98 19.39
N LEU A 79 9.24 -20.49 19.91
CA LEU A 79 7.91 -20.01 19.53
C LEU A 79 7.71 -18.55 19.94
N ARG A 80 8.07 -18.17 21.18
CA ARG A 80 8.02 -16.78 21.66
C ARG A 80 8.84 -15.84 20.78
N ALA A 81 10.07 -16.24 20.45
CA ALA A 81 10.94 -15.47 19.56
C ALA A 81 10.36 -15.36 18.14
N GLY A 82 9.74 -16.43 17.63
CA GLY A 82 9.04 -16.44 16.34
C GLY A 82 7.87 -15.46 16.32
N ILE A 83 6.96 -15.56 17.30
CA ILE A 83 5.82 -14.65 17.47
C ILE A 83 6.29 -13.20 17.51
N LYS A 84 7.31 -12.91 18.33
CA LYS A 84 7.86 -11.55 18.45
C LYS A 84 8.32 -11.00 17.10
N ARG A 85 9.12 -11.77 16.35
CA ARG A 85 9.60 -11.37 15.03
C ARG A 85 8.48 -11.18 14.02
N ASP A 86 7.43 -11.99 14.10
CA ASP A 86 6.29 -11.89 13.18
C ASP A 86 5.39 -10.70 13.52
N LEU A 87 5.20 -10.38 14.80
CA LEU A 87 4.54 -9.15 15.24
C LEU A 87 5.33 -7.92 14.80
N GLU A 88 6.63 -7.86 15.09
CA GLU A 88 7.51 -6.76 14.66
C GLU A 88 7.47 -6.58 13.13
N ARG A 89 7.45 -7.67 12.36
CA ARG A 89 7.35 -7.60 10.89
C ARG A 89 6.01 -7.06 10.43
N GLN A 90 4.91 -7.47 11.05
CA GLN A 90 3.57 -6.97 10.71
C GLN A 90 3.43 -5.50 11.04
N GLU A 91 3.82 -5.10 12.23
CA GLU A 91 3.78 -3.71 12.68
C GLU A 91 4.70 -2.83 11.84
N ARG A 92 5.92 -3.30 11.52
CA ARG A 92 6.83 -2.57 10.63
C ARG A 92 6.24 -2.34 9.25
N ARG A 93 5.54 -3.33 8.67
CA ARG A 93 4.82 -3.15 7.40
C ARG A 93 3.73 -2.08 7.50
N ILE A 94 2.97 -2.07 8.58
CA ILE A 94 1.94 -1.05 8.82
C ILE A 94 2.59 0.33 8.95
N TRP A 95 3.68 0.43 9.71
CA TRP A 95 4.44 1.65 9.91
C TRP A 95 5.04 2.18 8.60
N ASP A 96 5.65 1.31 7.78
CA ASP A 96 6.22 1.65 6.47
C ASP A 96 5.12 2.13 5.51
N ASN A 97 3.96 1.47 5.50
CA ASN A 97 2.80 1.90 4.70
C ASN A 97 2.27 3.26 5.16
N LEU A 98 2.21 3.51 6.48
CA LEU A 98 1.84 4.82 7.02
C LEU A 98 2.84 5.90 6.60
N LYS A 99 4.15 5.60 6.66
CA LYS A 99 5.20 6.50 6.20
C LYS A 99 5.02 6.86 4.73
N PHE A 100 4.77 5.86 3.90
CA PHE A 100 4.48 6.04 2.47
C PHE A 100 3.25 6.94 2.26
N GLN A 101 2.16 6.71 3.01
CA GLN A 101 0.95 7.52 2.91
C GLN A 101 1.21 8.97 3.32
N LYS A 102 1.85 9.20 4.47
CA LYS A 102 2.19 10.55 4.94
C LYS A 102 3.09 11.31 3.97
N CYS A 103 4.05 10.62 3.36
CA CYS A 103 4.90 11.22 2.32
C CYS A 103 4.09 11.59 1.08
N SER A 104 3.16 10.72 0.65
CA SER A 104 2.25 10.99 -0.47
C SER A 104 1.37 12.21 -0.21
N ASP A 105 0.79 12.29 0.99
CA ASP A 105 -0.05 13.42 1.42
C ASP A 105 0.75 14.73 1.39
N ALA A 106 1.98 14.71 1.94
CA ALA A 106 2.87 15.87 1.97
C ALA A 106 3.28 16.32 0.56
N LEU A 107 3.48 15.39 -0.38
CA LEU A 107 3.75 15.71 -1.79
C LEU A 107 2.54 16.34 -2.46
N VAL A 108 1.36 15.71 -2.33
CA VAL A 108 0.11 16.20 -2.93
C VAL A 108 -0.24 17.59 -2.42
N ALA A 109 0.01 17.89 -1.14
CA ALA A 109 -0.22 19.20 -0.55
C ALA A 109 0.66 20.32 -1.16
N ARG A 110 1.78 19.98 -1.82
CA ARG A 110 2.65 20.96 -2.50
C ARG A 110 2.20 21.28 -3.92
N LEU A 111 1.29 20.49 -4.48
CA LEU A 111 0.80 20.69 -5.83
C LEU A 111 -0.13 21.90 -5.88
N GLN A 112 0.14 22.80 -6.82
CA GLN A 112 -0.73 23.90 -7.18
C GLN A 112 -1.22 23.72 -8.62
N GLY A 113 -2.51 23.93 -8.82
CA GLY A 113 -3.20 23.71 -10.09
C GLY A 113 -4.44 22.83 -9.91
N ASP A 114 -5.40 23.00 -10.80
CA ASP A 114 -6.66 22.26 -10.78
C ASP A 114 -6.61 21.13 -11.83
N LEU A 115 -7.14 19.96 -11.45
CA LEU A 115 -7.29 18.85 -12.38
C LEU A 115 -8.46 19.15 -13.35
N PRO A 116 -8.28 18.96 -14.67
CA PRO A 116 -9.37 19.11 -15.63
C PRO A 116 -10.54 18.15 -15.35
N ASP A 117 -11.77 18.65 -15.39
CA ASP A 117 -12.97 17.88 -15.05
C ASP A 117 -13.18 16.65 -15.95
N ASP A 118 -12.80 16.76 -17.23
CA ASP A 118 -12.87 15.68 -18.21
C ASP A 118 -11.88 14.54 -17.88
N VAL A 119 -10.66 14.88 -17.46
CA VAL A 119 -9.67 13.92 -16.99
C VAL A 119 -10.17 13.22 -15.73
N VAL A 120 -10.69 13.98 -14.76
CA VAL A 120 -11.21 13.42 -13.50
C VAL A 120 -12.38 12.47 -13.79
N ALA A 121 -13.34 12.87 -14.61
CA ALA A 121 -14.50 12.04 -14.95
C ALA A 121 -14.08 10.72 -15.62
N ALA A 122 -13.18 10.77 -16.61
CA ALA A 122 -12.69 9.58 -17.29
C ALA A 122 -11.97 8.60 -16.33
N ASN A 123 -11.19 9.13 -15.39
CA ASN A 123 -10.49 8.30 -14.40
C ASN A 123 -11.43 7.72 -13.35
N ILE A 124 -12.49 8.44 -12.96
CA ILE A 124 -13.52 7.90 -12.06
C ILE A 124 -14.23 6.72 -12.73
N GLU A 125 -14.65 6.85 -13.99
CA GLU A 125 -15.31 5.77 -14.73
C GLU A 125 -14.39 4.54 -14.86
N ALA A 126 -13.12 4.76 -15.22
CA ALA A 126 -12.13 3.68 -15.28
C ALA A 126 -11.92 3.00 -13.92
N SER A 127 -11.83 3.76 -12.84
CA SER A 127 -11.67 3.24 -11.48
C SER A 127 -12.90 2.45 -11.02
N GLN A 128 -14.12 2.92 -11.34
CA GLN A 128 -15.36 2.16 -11.09
C GLN A 128 -15.32 0.80 -11.79
N ALA A 129 -14.99 0.77 -13.08
CA ALA A 129 -14.91 -0.47 -13.84
C ALA A 129 -13.86 -1.45 -13.29
N GLN A 130 -12.69 -0.94 -12.89
CA GLN A 130 -11.64 -1.73 -12.25
C GLN A 130 -12.09 -2.29 -10.90
N TYR A 131 -12.75 -1.47 -10.09
CA TYR A 131 -13.25 -1.86 -8.79
C TYR A 131 -14.30 -2.97 -8.90
N GLU A 132 -15.27 -2.82 -9.81
CA GLU A 132 -16.28 -3.85 -10.09
C GLU A 132 -15.66 -5.15 -10.62
N ALA A 133 -14.66 -5.05 -11.50
CA ALA A 133 -13.92 -6.22 -11.97
C ALA A 133 -13.24 -6.97 -10.80
N ARG A 134 -12.63 -6.24 -9.87
CA ARG A 134 -12.01 -6.83 -8.66
C ARG A 134 -13.05 -7.49 -7.76
N LEU A 135 -14.20 -6.84 -7.53
CA LEU A 135 -15.30 -7.44 -6.76
C LEU A 135 -15.80 -8.73 -7.39
N ARG A 136 -15.98 -8.76 -8.71
CA ARG A 136 -16.38 -9.97 -9.44
C ARG A 136 -15.36 -11.11 -9.28
N LEU A 137 -14.06 -10.79 -9.33
CA LEU A 137 -13.00 -11.77 -9.12
C LEU A 137 -13.05 -12.39 -7.71
N MET A 138 -13.42 -11.59 -6.70
CA MET A 138 -13.64 -12.04 -5.32
C MET A 138 -15.03 -12.68 -5.10
N GLY A 139 -15.80 -12.94 -6.17
CA GLY A 139 -17.15 -13.51 -6.08
C GLY A 139 -18.15 -12.61 -5.35
N SER A 140 -17.97 -11.28 -5.44
CA SER A 140 -18.80 -10.25 -4.83
C SER A 140 -19.44 -9.34 -5.88
N THR A 141 -20.37 -8.49 -5.45
CA THR A 141 -20.96 -7.42 -6.26
C THR A 141 -20.90 -6.08 -5.51
N LYS A 142 -21.05 -4.95 -6.23
CA LYS A 142 -21.06 -3.61 -5.62
C LYS A 142 -22.13 -3.53 -4.53
N GLU A 143 -23.33 -4.03 -4.79
CA GLU A 143 -24.45 -3.98 -3.83
C GLU A 143 -24.18 -4.80 -2.57
N ARG A 144 -23.51 -5.95 -2.72
CA ARG A 144 -23.14 -6.77 -1.55
C ARG A 144 -22.08 -6.07 -0.72
N TYR A 145 -21.04 -5.54 -1.38
CA TYR A 145 -19.98 -4.77 -0.72
C TYR A 145 -20.53 -3.57 0.06
N LEU A 146 -21.37 -2.75 -0.57
CA LEU A 146 -22.00 -1.60 0.09
C LEU A 146 -22.79 -1.99 1.34
N ARG A 147 -23.50 -3.13 1.28
CA ARG A 147 -24.26 -3.65 2.42
C ARG A 147 -23.35 -4.13 3.56
N GLU A 148 -22.27 -4.83 3.23
CA GLU A 148 -21.30 -5.37 4.19
C GLU A 148 -20.53 -4.25 4.90
N GLU A 149 -20.13 -3.21 4.15
CA GLU A 149 -19.40 -2.05 4.68
C GLU A 149 -20.33 -0.98 5.26
N HIS A 150 -21.65 -1.19 5.23
CA HIS A 150 -22.65 -0.21 5.66
C HIS A 150 -22.51 1.16 4.96
N LEU A 151 -22.11 1.16 3.69
CA LEU A 151 -21.93 2.36 2.88
C LEU A 151 -23.15 2.61 1.99
N THR A 152 -23.49 3.88 1.84
CA THR A 152 -24.41 4.31 0.78
C THR A 152 -23.66 4.43 -0.55
N GLU A 153 -24.41 4.38 -1.66
CA GLU A 153 -23.82 4.59 -2.98
C GLU A 153 -23.15 5.96 -3.11
N SER A 154 -23.77 7.02 -2.57
CA SER A 154 -23.17 8.36 -2.56
C SER A 154 -21.85 8.42 -1.80
N GLN A 155 -21.74 7.75 -0.65
CA GLN A 155 -20.49 7.72 0.13
C GLN A 155 -19.40 6.94 -0.59
N PHE A 156 -19.77 5.86 -1.28
CA PHE A 156 -18.82 5.09 -2.09
C PHE A 156 -18.31 5.91 -3.28
N ASP A 157 -19.21 6.59 -3.99
CA ASP A 157 -18.85 7.41 -5.15
C ASP A 157 -17.98 8.62 -4.73
N GLU A 158 -18.27 9.24 -3.57
CA GLU A 158 -17.46 10.31 -3.00
C GLU A 158 -16.06 9.81 -2.62
N LYS A 159 -15.96 8.69 -1.91
CA LYS A 159 -14.68 8.08 -1.56
C LYS A 159 -13.86 7.72 -2.80
N LEU A 160 -14.50 7.11 -3.80
CA LEU A 160 -13.84 6.76 -5.05
C LEU A 160 -13.35 8.00 -5.81
N ARG A 161 -14.13 9.07 -5.81
CA ARG A 161 -13.75 10.36 -6.39
C ARG A 161 -12.52 10.93 -5.68
N ASP A 162 -12.51 10.94 -4.34
CA ASP A 162 -11.40 11.45 -3.55
C ASP A 162 -10.12 10.62 -3.79
N ASP A 163 -10.25 9.30 -3.84
CA ASP A 163 -9.13 8.39 -4.15
C ASP A 163 -8.56 8.67 -5.55
N VAL A 164 -9.43 8.85 -6.56
CA VAL A 164 -9.00 9.16 -7.94
C VAL A 164 -8.34 10.53 -8.01
N LEU A 165 -8.92 11.56 -7.39
CA LEU A 165 -8.33 12.89 -7.35
C LEU A 165 -6.97 12.87 -6.67
N PHE A 166 -6.83 12.16 -5.56
CA PHE A 166 -5.57 12.00 -4.86
C PHE A 166 -4.51 11.32 -5.74
N GLN A 167 -4.85 10.20 -6.36
CA GLN A 167 -3.93 9.46 -7.24
C GLN A 167 -3.49 10.29 -8.44
N LEU A 168 -4.40 11.04 -9.07
CA LEU A 168 -4.06 11.95 -10.17
C LEU A 168 -3.10 13.05 -9.72
N LYS A 169 -3.38 13.71 -8.58
CA LYS A 169 -2.47 14.74 -8.04
C LYS A 169 -1.10 14.15 -7.71
N LEU A 170 -1.06 12.98 -7.08
CA LEU A 170 0.20 12.31 -6.74
C LEU A 170 1.01 11.99 -8.01
N ASN A 171 0.38 11.45 -9.04
CA ASN A 171 1.03 11.18 -10.32
C ASN A 171 1.61 12.45 -10.95
N VAL A 172 0.86 13.56 -10.95
CA VAL A 172 1.35 14.85 -11.46
C VAL A 172 2.57 15.35 -10.67
N VAL A 173 2.54 15.27 -9.34
CA VAL A 173 3.68 15.68 -8.51
C VAL A 173 4.91 14.85 -8.84
N LEU A 174 4.76 13.52 -8.90
CA LEU A 174 5.85 12.61 -9.22
C LEU A 174 6.37 12.84 -10.65
N ASP A 175 5.50 13.04 -11.63
CA ASP A 175 5.89 13.35 -13.01
C ASP A 175 6.69 14.65 -13.12
N LYS A 176 6.33 15.67 -12.34
CA LYS A 176 7.12 16.91 -12.27
C LYS A 176 8.50 16.69 -11.66
N MET A 177 8.60 15.89 -10.61
CA MET A 177 9.90 15.55 -10.02
C MET A 177 10.75 14.72 -10.99
N ILE A 178 10.15 13.76 -11.69
CA ILE A 178 10.80 12.98 -12.76
C ILE A 178 11.37 13.92 -13.83
N ALA A 179 10.56 14.87 -14.31
CA ALA A 179 10.96 15.84 -15.33
C ALA A 179 12.07 16.79 -14.84
N ALA A 180 11.99 17.27 -13.60
CA ALA A 180 12.98 18.17 -13.00
C ALA A 180 14.34 17.49 -12.78
N GLU A 181 14.34 16.22 -12.39
CA GLU A 181 15.55 15.44 -12.10
C GLU A 181 16.06 14.65 -13.30
N GLY A 182 15.31 14.59 -14.40
CA GLY A 182 15.65 13.81 -15.59
C GLY A 182 15.66 12.30 -15.34
N ILE A 183 14.82 11.82 -14.42
CA ILE A 183 14.77 10.40 -14.06
C ILE A 183 14.12 9.62 -15.20
N LYS A 184 14.73 8.48 -15.55
CA LYS A 184 14.19 7.53 -16.51
C LYS A 184 14.34 6.12 -15.97
N VAL A 185 13.38 5.28 -16.34
CA VAL A 185 13.43 3.83 -16.12
C VAL A 185 13.36 3.18 -17.48
N GLU A 186 14.37 2.38 -17.78
CA GLU A 186 14.42 1.63 -19.02
C GLU A 186 13.58 0.36 -18.92
N LYS A 187 13.16 -0.17 -20.07
CA LYS A 187 12.38 -1.41 -20.14
C LYS A 187 13.04 -2.57 -19.38
N SER A 188 14.38 -2.66 -19.42
CA SER A 188 15.15 -3.71 -18.74
C SER A 188 15.08 -3.62 -17.21
N GLU A 189 14.80 -2.44 -16.66
CA GLU A 189 14.67 -2.22 -15.22
C GLU A 189 13.23 -2.41 -14.73
N LEU A 190 12.24 -2.53 -15.63
CA LEU A 190 10.82 -2.61 -15.26
C LEU A 190 10.57 -3.73 -14.24
N THR A 191 11.21 -4.89 -14.41
CA THR A 191 11.04 -6.05 -13.53
C THR A 191 11.37 -5.76 -12.06
N GLU A 192 12.22 -4.78 -11.76
CA GLU A 192 12.57 -4.37 -10.38
C GLU A 192 11.43 -3.60 -9.68
N TYR A 193 10.48 -3.08 -10.46
CA TYR A 193 9.36 -2.27 -9.99
C TYR A 193 8.02 -3.01 -10.14
N LEU A 194 8.02 -4.24 -10.68
CA LEU A 194 6.84 -5.08 -10.78
C LEU A 194 6.61 -5.89 -9.51
N SER A 195 5.38 -5.84 -9.02
CA SER A 195 4.89 -6.70 -7.95
C SER A 195 3.97 -7.77 -8.54
N THR A 196 4.50 -8.60 -9.45
CA THR A 196 3.76 -9.67 -10.13
C THR A 196 4.50 -10.99 -10.05
N ASP A 197 3.77 -12.10 -10.00
CA ASP A 197 4.32 -13.45 -9.89
C ASP A 197 5.02 -13.90 -11.18
N ASP A 198 4.63 -13.35 -12.34
CA ASP A 198 5.25 -13.62 -13.64
C ASP A 198 5.62 -12.31 -14.36
N PRO A 199 6.82 -11.75 -14.09
CA PRO A 199 7.27 -10.52 -14.70
C PRO A 199 7.44 -10.61 -16.22
N ASP A 200 7.85 -11.78 -16.73
CA ASP A 200 8.13 -11.97 -18.16
C ASP A 200 6.84 -11.97 -18.98
N ALA A 201 5.79 -12.63 -18.50
CA ALA A 201 4.47 -12.59 -19.14
C ALA A 201 3.88 -11.18 -19.15
N PHE A 202 4.05 -10.43 -18.05
CA PHE A 202 3.58 -9.05 -17.95
C PHE A 202 4.30 -8.12 -18.93
N LEU A 203 5.63 -8.25 -19.07
CA LEU A 203 6.39 -7.50 -20.06
C LEU A 203 5.94 -7.81 -21.49
N ALA A 204 5.73 -9.09 -21.82
CA ALA A 204 5.24 -9.49 -23.13
C ALA A 204 3.84 -8.89 -23.43
N GLU A 205 2.95 -8.85 -22.44
CA GLU A 205 1.63 -8.22 -22.57
C GLU A 205 1.74 -6.71 -22.83
N ILE A 206 2.58 -6.00 -22.07
CA ILE A 206 2.78 -4.56 -22.23
C ILE A 206 3.34 -4.24 -23.61
N GLU A 207 4.32 -5.02 -24.07
CA GLU A 207 4.91 -4.88 -25.40
C GLU A 207 3.88 -5.10 -26.50
N ALA A 208 3.10 -6.19 -26.41
CA ALA A 208 2.08 -6.53 -27.39
C ALA A 208 1.01 -5.43 -27.50
N ASN A 209 0.73 -4.73 -26.40
CA ASN A 209 -0.25 -3.64 -26.35
C ASN A 209 0.36 -2.25 -26.59
N GLY A 210 1.66 -2.14 -26.84
CA GLY A 210 2.34 -0.85 -27.05
C GLY A 210 2.37 0.05 -25.81
N ARG A 211 2.18 -0.49 -24.60
CA ARG A 211 2.09 0.28 -23.34
C ARG A 211 3.43 0.41 -22.59
N VAL A 212 4.54 0.16 -23.28
CA VAL A 212 5.88 0.14 -22.67
C VAL A 212 6.23 1.50 -22.07
N GLU A 213 5.89 2.59 -22.75
CA GLU A 213 6.14 3.95 -22.26
C GLU A 213 5.37 4.26 -20.97
N ASP A 214 4.08 3.90 -20.93
CA ASP A 214 3.25 4.05 -19.73
C ASP A 214 3.82 3.25 -18.55
N ALA A 215 4.30 2.03 -18.82
CA ALA A 215 4.91 1.17 -17.81
C ALA A 215 6.24 1.75 -17.29
N CYS A 216 7.09 2.27 -18.18
CA CYS A 216 8.32 2.97 -17.79
C CYS A 216 8.02 4.22 -16.97
N GLN A 217 6.99 4.98 -17.34
CA GLN A 217 6.57 6.16 -16.58
C GLN A 217 6.06 5.77 -15.19
N ALA A 218 5.23 4.72 -15.09
CA ALA A 218 4.76 4.21 -13.81
C ALA A 218 5.93 3.72 -12.92
N ALA A 219 6.89 3.01 -13.50
CA ALA A 219 8.09 2.57 -12.78
C ALA A 219 8.96 3.76 -12.33
N ALA A 220 9.09 4.81 -13.15
CA ALA A 220 9.77 6.04 -12.76
C ALA A 220 9.08 6.74 -11.58
N ARG A 221 7.73 6.76 -11.53
CA ARG A 221 6.97 7.28 -10.38
C ARG A 221 7.26 6.47 -9.11
N VAL A 222 7.30 5.14 -9.21
CA VAL A 222 7.66 4.27 -8.06
C VAL A 222 9.08 4.56 -7.59
N LYS A 223 10.05 4.70 -8.51
CA LYS A 223 11.44 5.02 -8.20
C LYS A 223 11.58 6.36 -7.46
N VAL A 224 10.91 7.41 -7.95
CA VAL A 224 10.90 8.71 -7.28
C VAL A 224 10.24 8.62 -5.91
N MET A 225 9.09 7.95 -5.81
CA MET A 225 8.38 7.84 -4.54
C MET A 225 9.19 7.07 -3.49
N ARG A 226 9.87 5.98 -3.86
CA ARG A 226 10.81 5.26 -2.98
C ARG A 226 11.89 6.20 -2.45
N ARG A 227 12.51 6.98 -3.33
CA ARG A 227 13.51 7.98 -2.93
C ARG A 227 12.94 9.05 -2.01
N VAL A 228 11.72 9.54 -2.26
CA VAL A 228 11.07 10.52 -1.37
C VAL A 228 10.88 9.92 0.02
N VAL A 229 10.40 8.69 0.13
CA VAL A 229 10.21 8.01 1.42
C VAL A 229 11.55 7.75 2.13
N GLU A 230 12.60 7.39 1.39
CA GLU A 230 13.96 7.17 1.93
C GLU A 230 14.60 8.47 2.44
N THR A 231 14.37 9.58 1.74
CA THR A 231 14.95 10.90 2.07
C THR A 231 14.02 11.78 2.91
N ALA A 232 12.85 11.28 3.28
CA ALA A 232 11.89 11.96 4.14
C ALA A 232 12.49 12.23 5.52
N VAL A 233 12.34 13.47 5.98
CA VAL A 233 12.68 13.85 7.35
C VAL A 233 11.53 13.39 8.25
N VAL A 234 11.81 12.38 9.07
CA VAL A 234 10.83 11.80 9.99
C VAL A 234 11.00 12.45 11.36
N GLU A 235 9.94 13.09 11.82
CA GLU A 235 9.80 13.55 13.20
C GLU A 235 8.97 12.50 13.95
N THR A 236 9.51 11.95 15.03
CA THR A 236 8.74 11.05 15.89
C THR A 236 7.75 11.89 16.68
N GLU A 237 6.47 11.59 16.54
CA GLU A 237 5.43 12.14 17.42
C GLU A 237 5.82 11.72 18.84
N GLU A 238 6.29 12.67 19.66
CA GLU A 238 6.50 12.42 21.08
C GLU A 238 5.15 12.01 21.64
N ASP A 239 5.09 10.79 22.16
CA ASP A 239 3.96 10.27 22.92
C ASP A 239 3.53 11.38 23.89
N PRO A 240 2.29 11.92 23.81
CA PRO A 240 1.82 12.83 24.84
C PRO A 240 1.78 12.00 26.13
N ALA A 241 2.85 12.15 26.91
CA ALA A 241 3.22 11.35 28.05
C ALA A 241 2.02 10.80 28.85
N VAL A 242 2.07 9.49 29.08
CA VAL A 242 1.62 8.73 30.27
C VAL A 242 0.39 9.27 31.01
#